data_AF-A0A0R0CBW2-F1
#
_entry.id   AF-A0A0R0CBW2-F1
#
_cell.length_a   1.000
_cell.length_b   1.000
_cell.length_c   1.000
_cell.angle_alpha   90.00
_cell.angle_beta   90.00
_cell.angle_gamma   90.00
#
_symmetry.space_group_name_H-M   'P 1'
#
loop_
_entity.id
_entity.type
_entity.pdbx_description
1 polymer ?
#
loop_
_entity_poly.entity_id
_entity_poly.type
_entity_poly.pdbx_seq_one_letter_code
_entity_poly.pdbx_strand_id
1 'polypeptide(L)'
;MQVNRHPTLRRHQIGLALVMMALLLFVLCATWLQFARADLDWAWATLSLYLHGPHGVLLRVAYCLLALAIGLLAWMLHAQAQGVARRALPPALFTVAGLGLAAVAIGDSWLPQHAPLLAPLVHGLSAQTAFLCVTVAMLLQAWCFGRDPRWSSLHRWSWWWAWLAFAGLWLHVLWRASPRGLGQKLVVALLVGWLLMVAIAAWRRLHKGPAETFGSGHNGDTIQPRETTP
;
A
#
# COMPACT_ATOMS: atom_id res chain seq x y z
N MET A 1 -19.12 2.71 -31.09
CA MET A 1 -19.53 2.25 -29.74
C MET A 1 -18.65 2.88 -28.67
N GLN A 2 -19.06 4.03 -28.11
CA GLN A 2 -18.43 4.62 -26.93
C GLN A 2 -18.86 3.83 -25.69
N VAL A 3 -18.08 2.83 -25.31
CA VAL A 3 -18.25 2.13 -24.03
C VAL A 3 -18.11 3.16 -22.92
N ASN A 4 -19.12 3.28 -22.05
CA ASN A 4 -19.16 4.09 -20.83
C ASN A 4 -17.85 3.96 -20.01
N ARG A 5 -16.84 4.80 -20.27
CA ARG A 5 -15.58 4.84 -19.51
C ARG A 5 -15.71 5.61 -18.18
N HIS A 6 -16.78 6.39 -18.02
CA HIS A 6 -17.03 7.22 -16.84
C HIS A 6 -17.29 6.43 -15.52
N PRO A 7 -18.12 5.37 -15.48
CA PRO A 7 -18.42 4.68 -14.21
C PRO A 7 -17.23 3.90 -13.65
N THR A 8 -16.37 3.32 -14.50
CA THR A 8 -15.21 2.55 -14.05
C THR A 8 -14.13 3.46 -13.49
N LEU A 9 -13.88 4.62 -14.11
CA LEU A 9 -12.91 5.61 -13.62
C LEU A 9 -13.31 6.15 -12.24
N ARG A 10 -14.60 6.51 -12.05
CA ARG A 10 -15.12 7.01 -10.78
C ARG A 10 -15.04 5.97 -9.66
N ARG A 11 -15.30 4.69 -9.96
CA ARG A 11 -15.11 3.57 -9.01
C ARG A 11 -13.65 3.45 -8.59
N HIS A 12 -12.70 3.57 -9.52
CA HIS A 12 -11.27 3.50 -9.20
C HIS A 12 -10.78 4.73 -8.43
N GLN A 13 -11.35 5.91 -8.67
CA GLN A 13 -11.11 7.07 -7.83
C GLN A 13 -11.61 6.73 -6.42
N ILE A 14 -12.91 6.53 -6.22
CA ILE A 14 -13.49 6.25 -4.88
C ILE A 14 -12.70 5.17 -4.12
N GLY A 15 -12.34 4.06 -4.78
CA GLY A 15 -11.52 3.01 -4.17
C GLY A 15 -10.15 3.51 -3.67
N LEU A 16 -9.43 4.30 -4.47
CA LEU A 16 -8.15 4.88 -4.05
C LEU A 16 -8.32 5.92 -2.93
N ALA A 17 -9.40 6.70 -2.92
CA ALA A 17 -9.71 7.59 -1.78
C ALA A 17 -9.94 6.81 -0.49
N LEU A 18 -10.68 5.71 -0.56
CA LEU A 18 -10.90 4.83 0.59
C LEU A 18 -9.59 4.20 1.08
N VAL A 19 -8.72 3.76 0.17
CA VAL A 19 -7.36 3.28 0.52
C VAL A 19 -6.56 4.37 1.24
N MET A 20 -6.50 5.58 0.68
CA MET A 20 -5.77 6.69 1.30
C MET A 20 -6.34 7.04 2.68
N MET A 21 -7.66 7.10 2.80
CA MET A 21 -8.35 7.34 4.07
C MET A 21 -8.00 6.28 5.11
N ALA A 22 -8.05 4.99 4.73
CA ALA A 22 -7.70 3.89 5.62
C ALA A 22 -6.23 3.95 6.08
N LEU A 23 -5.29 4.27 5.17
CA LEU A 23 -3.88 4.45 5.50
C LEU A 23 -3.67 5.62 6.47
N LEU A 24 -4.34 6.75 6.25
CA LEU A 24 -4.25 7.92 7.12
C LEU A 24 -4.88 7.69 8.49
N LEU A 25 -6.05 7.04 8.55
CA LEU A 25 -6.69 6.64 9.80
C LEU A 25 -5.80 5.68 10.59
N PHE A 26 -5.14 4.74 9.91
CA PHE A 26 -4.17 3.85 10.55
C PHE A 26 -3.01 4.63 11.17
N VAL A 27 -2.39 5.57 10.43
CA VAL A 27 -1.29 6.40 10.93
C VAL A 27 -1.75 7.27 12.11
N LEU A 28 -2.91 7.89 12.01
CA LEU A 28 -3.48 8.73 13.07
C LEU A 28 -3.75 7.90 14.33
N CYS A 29 -4.37 6.73 14.18
CA CYS A 29 -4.61 5.79 15.28
C CYS A 29 -3.31 5.33 15.93
N ALA A 30 -2.32 4.89 15.13
CA ALA A 30 -1.03 4.43 15.64
C ALA A 30 -0.27 5.53 16.38
N THR A 31 -0.32 6.76 15.87
CA THR A 31 0.31 7.95 16.48
C THR A 31 -0.41 8.36 17.75
N TRP A 32 -1.73 8.44 17.73
CA TRP A 32 -2.55 8.73 18.90
C TRP A 32 -2.28 7.74 20.03
N LEU A 33 -2.20 6.43 19.72
CA LEU A 33 -1.90 5.42 20.72
C LEU A 33 -0.51 5.60 21.36
N GLN A 34 0.48 6.19 20.67
CA GLN A 34 1.78 6.51 21.29
C GLN A 34 1.63 7.50 22.44
N PHE A 35 0.73 8.47 22.32
CA PHE A 35 0.49 9.48 23.34
C PHE A 35 -0.50 9.00 24.40
N ALA A 36 -1.54 8.26 23.99
CA ALA A 36 -2.59 7.77 24.89
C ALA A 36 -2.11 6.64 25.81
N ARG A 37 -1.13 5.85 25.38
CA ARG A 37 -0.53 4.76 26.16
C ARG A 37 0.89 5.13 26.60
N ALA A 38 0.99 6.18 27.42
CA ALA A 38 2.24 6.60 28.06
C ALA A 38 2.76 5.57 29.10
N ASP A 39 1.95 4.57 29.43
CA ASP A 39 2.33 3.38 30.22
C ASP A 39 3.31 2.46 29.49
N LEU A 40 3.38 2.55 28.16
CA LEU A 40 4.27 1.75 27.33
C LEU A 40 5.47 2.57 26.88
N ASP A 41 6.67 2.06 27.13
CA ASP A 41 7.91 2.69 26.69
C ASP A 41 7.96 2.75 25.16
N TRP A 42 7.79 3.95 24.60
CA TRP A 42 7.60 4.15 23.16
C TRP A 42 8.77 3.61 22.31
N ALA A 43 9.98 3.55 22.85
CA ALA A 43 11.16 3.03 22.15
C ALA A 43 11.21 1.48 22.10
N TRP A 44 10.68 0.81 23.14
CA TRP A 44 10.81 -0.64 23.31
C TRP A 44 9.52 -1.39 22.98
N ALA A 45 8.36 -0.78 23.23
CA ALA A 45 7.06 -1.37 22.97
C ALA A 45 6.77 -1.45 21.47
N THR A 46 6.69 -2.68 20.96
CA THR A 46 6.23 -2.99 19.61
C THR A 46 4.77 -2.59 19.44
N LEU A 47 4.38 -2.30 18.19
CA LEU A 47 3.00 -1.93 17.89
C LEU A 47 2.02 -3.07 18.25
N SER A 48 2.48 -4.32 18.31
CA SER A 48 1.69 -5.46 18.79
C SER A 48 1.36 -5.42 20.28
N LEU A 49 2.21 -4.85 21.12
CA LEU A 49 1.93 -4.71 22.56
C LEU A 49 0.78 -3.72 22.82
N TYR A 50 0.61 -2.73 21.93
CA TYR A 50 -0.52 -1.80 21.98
C TYR A 50 -1.86 -2.49 21.65
N LEU A 51 -1.87 -3.72 21.11
CA LEU A 51 -3.11 -4.52 20.98
C LEU A 51 -3.61 -5.06 22.33
N HIS A 52 -2.80 -5.00 23.38
CA HIS A 52 -3.12 -5.54 24.69
C HIS A 52 -3.39 -4.38 25.66
N GLY A 53 -4.57 -4.39 26.30
CA GLY A 53 -5.02 -3.34 27.22
C GLY A 53 -5.99 -2.31 26.62
N PRO A 54 -6.23 -1.18 27.30
CA PRO A 54 -7.21 -0.17 26.87
C PRO A 54 -6.87 0.38 25.48
N HIS A 55 -7.89 0.53 24.63
CA HIS A 55 -7.82 0.90 23.21
C HIS A 55 -7.26 -0.14 22.23
N GLY A 56 -6.94 -1.36 22.68
CA GLY A 56 -6.45 -2.44 21.79
C GLY A 56 -7.42 -2.82 20.66
N VAL A 57 -8.74 -2.70 20.89
CA VAL A 57 -9.78 -2.92 19.87
C VAL A 57 -9.67 -1.91 18.72
N LEU A 58 -9.39 -0.65 19.04
CA LEU A 58 -9.25 0.40 18.02
C LEU A 58 -8.09 0.08 17.07
N LEU A 59 -6.95 -0.34 17.61
CA LEU A 59 -5.78 -0.70 16.81
C LEU A 59 -6.03 -1.96 15.96
N ARG A 60 -6.77 -2.94 16.48
CA ARG A 60 -7.17 -4.15 15.72
C ARG A 60 -8.05 -3.81 14.53
N VAL A 61 -9.05 -2.95 14.74
CA VAL A 61 -9.90 -2.45 13.64
C VAL A 61 -9.05 -1.72 12.61
N ALA A 62 -8.12 -0.86 13.06
CA ALA A 62 -7.21 -0.14 12.17
C ALA A 62 -6.30 -1.09 11.37
N TYR A 63 -5.80 -2.19 11.96
CA TYR A 63 -5.05 -3.22 11.24
C TYR A 63 -5.89 -3.98 10.20
N CYS A 64 -7.14 -4.33 10.52
CA CYS A 64 -8.04 -4.95 9.55
C CYS A 64 -8.33 -4.02 8.37
N LEU A 65 -8.58 -2.74 8.64
CA LEU A 65 -8.75 -1.72 7.60
C LEU A 65 -7.49 -1.56 6.74
N LEU A 66 -6.32 -1.56 7.37
CA LEU A 66 -5.03 -1.52 6.66
C LEU A 66 -4.83 -2.75 5.76
N ALA A 67 -5.16 -3.96 6.24
CA ALA A 67 -5.08 -5.18 5.46
C ALA A 67 -5.96 -5.12 4.20
N LEU A 68 -7.19 -4.65 4.34
CA LEU A 68 -8.11 -4.44 3.21
C LEU A 68 -7.58 -3.39 2.24
N ALA A 69 -7.04 -2.28 2.75
CA ALA A 69 -6.47 -1.21 1.94
C ALA A 69 -5.27 -1.68 1.10
N ILE A 70 -4.38 -2.50 1.69
CA ILE A 70 -3.23 -3.10 1.00
C ILE A 70 -3.70 -3.99 -0.15
N GLY A 71 -4.64 -4.90 0.11
CA GLY A 71 -5.20 -5.78 -0.91
C GLY A 71 -5.88 -4.99 -2.03
N LEU A 72 -6.78 -4.07 -1.67
CA LEU A 72 -7.50 -3.24 -2.63
C LEU A 72 -6.56 -2.43 -3.51
N LEU A 73 -5.56 -1.76 -2.94
CA LEU A 73 -4.56 -1.01 -3.70
C LEU A 73 -3.84 -1.90 -4.70
N ALA A 74 -3.40 -3.09 -4.28
CA ALA A 74 -2.68 -4.01 -5.14
C ALA A 74 -3.50 -4.50 -6.33
N TRP A 75 -4.77 -4.85 -6.10
CA TRP A 75 -5.69 -5.24 -7.18
C TRP A 75 -5.98 -4.09 -8.15
N MET A 76 -6.11 -2.86 -7.64
CA MET A 76 -6.31 -1.67 -8.48
C MET A 76 -5.07 -1.35 -9.33
N LEU A 77 -3.86 -1.51 -8.77
CA LEU A 77 -2.62 -1.35 -9.53
C LEU A 77 -2.50 -2.42 -10.62
N HIS A 78 -2.85 -3.67 -10.30
CA HIS A 78 -2.89 -4.75 -11.27
C HIS A 78 -3.90 -4.49 -12.40
N ALA A 79 -5.08 -3.94 -12.08
CA ALA A 79 -6.09 -3.58 -13.07
C ALA A 79 -5.65 -2.43 -13.99
N GLN A 80 -4.82 -1.50 -13.48
CA GLN A 80 -4.27 -0.39 -14.26
C GLN A 80 -3.05 -0.78 -15.11
N ALA A 81 -2.29 -1.80 -14.70
CA ALA A 81 -1.10 -2.27 -15.40
C ALA A 81 -1.43 -2.82 -16.80
N GLN A 82 -0.55 -2.55 -17.77
CA GLN A 82 -0.71 -2.98 -19.16
C GLN A 82 0.47 -3.87 -19.62
N GLY A 83 0.19 -4.79 -20.54
CA GLY A 83 1.19 -5.63 -21.19
C GLY A 83 2.08 -6.39 -20.19
N VAL A 84 3.40 -6.32 -20.38
CA VAL A 84 4.38 -7.10 -19.61
C VAL A 84 4.49 -6.67 -18.13
N ALA A 85 3.95 -5.50 -17.77
CA ALA A 85 3.88 -5.03 -16.39
C ALA A 85 2.73 -5.67 -15.59
N ARG A 86 1.75 -6.30 -16.25
CA ARG A 86 0.59 -6.90 -15.60
C ARG A 86 0.92 -8.30 -15.06
N ARG A 87 1.50 -8.35 -13.86
CA ARG A 87 1.80 -9.60 -13.14
C ARG A 87 0.83 -9.82 -11.98
N ALA A 88 0.38 -11.05 -11.78
CA ALA A 88 -0.49 -11.44 -10.68
C ALA A 88 0.27 -11.69 -9.37
N LEU A 89 1.60 -11.82 -9.42
CA LEU A 89 2.41 -12.11 -8.24
C LEU A 89 2.43 -10.98 -7.20
N PRO A 90 2.61 -9.69 -7.57
CA PRO A 90 2.49 -8.60 -6.60
C PRO A 90 1.14 -8.55 -5.85
N PRO A 91 -0.04 -8.57 -6.51
CA PRO A 91 -1.30 -8.56 -5.78
C PRO A 91 -1.55 -9.82 -4.95
N ALA A 92 -1.07 -10.99 -5.38
CA ALA A 92 -1.11 -12.20 -4.56
C ALA A 92 -0.32 -12.02 -3.25
N LEU A 93 0.92 -11.53 -3.33
CA LEU A 93 1.76 -11.30 -2.16
C LEU A 93 1.21 -10.21 -1.23
N PHE A 94 0.67 -9.11 -1.77
CA PHE A 94 0.00 -8.10 -0.96
C PHE A 94 -1.26 -8.66 -0.27
N THR A 95 -2.01 -9.55 -0.94
CA THR A 95 -3.17 -10.22 -0.34
C THR A 95 -2.74 -11.15 0.79
N VAL A 96 -1.71 -11.97 0.58
CA VAL A 96 -1.14 -12.84 1.63
C VAL A 96 -0.62 -12.00 2.80
N ALA A 97 0.01 -10.85 2.52
CA ALA A 97 0.46 -9.95 3.57
C ALA A 97 -0.71 -9.37 4.39
N GLY A 98 -1.78 -8.97 3.71
CA GLY A 98 -3.02 -8.51 4.36
C GLY A 98 -3.66 -9.60 5.21
N LEU A 99 -3.69 -10.85 4.74
CA LEU A 99 -4.19 -11.99 5.53
C LEU A 99 -3.33 -12.24 6.77
N GLY A 100 -2.00 -12.18 6.64
CA GLY A 100 -1.08 -12.27 7.79
C GLY A 100 -1.33 -11.16 8.81
N LEU A 101 -1.54 -9.93 8.35
CA LEU A 101 -1.86 -8.79 9.24
C LEU A 101 -3.22 -8.96 9.94
N ALA A 102 -4.24 -9.42 9.21
CA ALA A 102 -5.55 -9.71 9.79
C ALA A 102 -5.49 -10.86 10.81
N ALA A 103 -4.68 -11.90 10.54
CA ALA A 103 -4.45 -12.99 11.46
C ALA A 103 -3.77 -12.52 12.76
N VAL A 104 -2.84 -11.57 12.70
CA VAL A 104 -2.28 -10.92 13.90
C VAL A 104 -3.38 -10.18 14.69
N ALA A 105 -4.18 -9.35 14.01
CA ALA A 105 -5.21 -8.54 14.67
C ALA A 105 -6.31 -9.39 15.35
N ILE A 106 -6.78 -10.44 14.65
CA ILE A 106 -7.82 -11.33 15.14
C ILE A 106 -7.25 -12.34 16.15
N GLY A 107 -6.08 -12.91 15.87
CA GLY A 107 -5.39 -13.87 16.73
C GLY A 107 -5.12 -13.31 18.12
N ASP A 108 -4.60 -12.08 18.22
CA ASP A 108 -4.35 -11.41 19.50
C ASP A 108 -5.64 -11.13 20.30
N SER A 109 -6.82 -11.32 19.72
CA SER A 109 -8.10 -11.10 20.39
C SER A 109 -8.59 -12.27 21.23
N TRP A 110 -8.42 -13.50 20.73
CA TRP A 110 -9.07 -14.68 21.32
C TRP A 110 -8.07 -15.78 21.67
N LEU A 111 -6.97 -15.87 20.92
CA LEU A 111 -5.99 -16.95 21.03
C LEU A 111 -5.27 -17.00 22.39
N PRO A 112 -4.93 -15.87 23.05
CA PRO A 112 -4.33 -15.90 24.37
C PRO A 112 -5.20 -16.57 25.45
N GLN A 113 -6.53 -16.50 25.31
CA GLN A 113 -7.48 -17.09 26.26
C GLN A 113 -7.71 -18.59 26.02
N HIS A 114 -7.63 -19.03 24.75
CA HIS A 114 -7.96 -20.40 24.36
C HIS A 114 -6.73 -21.30 24.19
N ALA A 115 -5.60 -20.72 23.78
CA ALA A 115 -4.36 -21.45 23.48
C ALA A 115 -3.11 -20.60 23.76
N PRO A 116 -2.78 -20.33 25.04
CA PRO A 116 -1.73 -19.39 25.43
C PRO A 116 -0.33 -19.78 24.93
N LEU A 117 -0.07 -21.07 24.75
CA LEU A 117 1.21 -21.57 24.21
C LEU A 117 1.33 -21.39 22.69
N LEU A 118 0.21 -21.39 21.96
CA LEU A 118 0.19 -21.21 20.51
C LEU A 118 0.09 -19.74 20.10
N ALA A 119 -0.44 -18.88 20.95
CA ALA A 119 -0.65 -17.47 20.63
C ALA A 119 0.64 -16.74 20.17
N PRO A 120 1.79 -16.86 20.87
CA PRO A 120 3.03 -16.21 20.42
C PRO A 120 3.57 -16.78 19.11
N LEU A 121 3.40 -18.09 18.87
CA LEU A 121 3.84 -18.75 17.65
C LEU A 121 3.04 -18.26 16.44
N VAL A 122 1.71 -18.28 16.56
CA VAL A 122 0.80 -17.82 15.49
C VAL A 122 1.00 -16.34 15.22
N HIS A 123 1.14 -15.52 16.26
CA HIS A 123 1.46 -14.11 16.13
C HIS A 123 2.77 -13.90 15.36
N GLY A 124 3.84 -14.58 15.79
CA GLY A 124 5.17 -14.47 15.19
C GLY A 124 5.20 -14.91 13.72
N LEU A 125 4.58 -16.04 13.38
CA LEU A 125 4.49 -16.53 11.99
C LEU A 125 3.66 -15.59 11.12
N SER A 126 2.53 -15.11 11.62
CA SER A 126 1.63 -14.22 10.87
C SER A 126 2.28 -12.86 10.61
N ALA A 127 2.93 -12.27 11.63
CA ALA A 127 3.66 -11.02 11.50
C ALA A 127 4.84 -11.16 10.52
N GLN A 128 5.67 -12.21 10.64
CA GLN A 128 6.79 -12.44 9.73
C GLN A 128 6.33 -12.63 8.29
N THR A 129 5.25 -13.40 8.09
CA THR A 129 4.63 -13.59 6.77
C THR A 129 4.15 -12.26 6.20
N ALA A 130 3.47 -11.44 7.01
CA ALA A 130 2.98 -10.14 6.58
C ALA A 130 4.12 -9.22 6.12
N PHE A 131 5.17 -9.07 6.92
CA PHE A 131 6.31 -8.21 6.61
C PHE A 131 7.14 -8.70 5.42
N LEU A 132 7.38 -10.01 5.33
CA LEU A 132 8.15 -10.57 4.22
C LEU A 132 7.36 -10.45 2.92
N CYS A 133 6.08 -10.83 2.92
CA CYS A 133 5.25 -10.77 1.72
C CYS A 133 5.06 -9.32 1.24
N VAL A 134 4.82 -8.35 2.14
CA VAL A 134 4.62 -6.95 1.73
C VAL A 134 5.89 -6.33 1.17
N THR A 135 7.06 -6.58 1.77
CA THR A 135 8.33 -6.00 1.30
C THR A 135 8.76 -6.61 -0.04
N VAL A 136 8.57 -7.93 -0.23
CA VAL A 136 8.80 -8.58 -1.53
C VAL A 136 7.79 -8.10 -2.58
N ALA A 137 6.52 -7.94 -2.20
CA ALA A 137 5.49 -7.38 -3.09
C ALA A 137 5.85 -5.96 -3.54
N MET A 138 6.37 -5.11 -2.65
CA MET A 138 6.84 -3.76 -2.99
C MET A 138 7.98 -3.79 -4.01
N LEU A 139 8.98 -4.65 -3.82
CA LEU A 139 10.09 -4.80 -4.78
C LEU A 139 9.59 -5.26 -6.16
N LEU A 140 8.74 -6.27 -6.19
CA LEU A 140 8.16 -6.78 -7.45
C LEU A 140 7.24 -5.75 -8.11
N GLN A 141 6.46 -5.01 -7.33
CA GLN A 141 5.59 -3.95 -7.83
C GLN A 141 6.41 -2.78 -8.39
N ALA A 142 7.47 -2.37 -7.68
CA ALA A 142 8.41 -1.35 -8.15
C ALA A 142 9.10 -1.80 -9.45
N TRP A 143 9.49 -3.07 -9.56
CA TRP A 143 10.00 -3.63 -10.82
C TRP A 143 8.97 -3.61 -11.95
N CYS A 144 7.70 -3.95 -11.66
CA CYS A 144 6.61 -3.85 -12.64
C CYS A 144 6.41 -2.42 -13.13
N PHE A 145 6.57 -1.40 -12.27
CA PHE A 145 6.52 0.01 -12.68
C PHE A 145 7.62 0.38 -13.68
N GLY A 146 8.79 -0.27 -13.63
CA GLY A 146 9.86 -0.06 -14.62
C GLY A 146 9.52 -0.59 -16.01
N ARG A 147 8.55 -1.50 -16.11
CA ARG A 147 8.09 -2.10 -17.38
C ARG A 147 6.89 -1.39 -17.98
N ASP A 148 6.31 -0.42 -17.29
CA ASP A 148 5.22 0.42 -17.79
C ASP A 148 5.73 1.86 -17.99
N PRO A 149 5.84 2.36 -19.24
CA PRO A 149 6.32 3.71 -19.51
C PRO A 149 5.55 4.80 -18.76
N ARG A 150 4.26 4.55 -18.47
CA ARG A 150 3.43 5.48 -17.70
C ARG A 150 3.99 5.66 -16.30
N TRP A 151 4.54 4.62 -15.69
CA TRP A 151 5.03 4.60 -14.31
C TRP A 151 6.53 4.86 -14.16
N SER A 152 7.24 5.13 -15.26
CA SER A 152 8.69 5.35 -15.31
C SER A 152 9.20 6.41 -14.32
N SER A 153 8.48 7.52 -14.14
CA SER A 153 8.87 8.59 -13.19
C SER A 153 8.82 8.14 -11.72
N LEU A 154 7.89 7.24 -11.38
CA LEU A 154 7.76 6.70 -10.02
C LEU A 154 8.69 5.50 -9.81
N HIS A 155 9.10 4.80 -10.87
CA HIS A 155 9.90 3.58 -10.77
C HIS A 155 11.17 3.78 -9.94
N ARG A 156 12.00 4.78 -10.26
CA ARG A 156 13.27 5.02 -9.55
C ARG A 156 13.05 5.26 -8.05
N TRP A 157 12.10 6.12 -7.70
CA TRP A 157 11.76 6.42 -6.31
C TRP A 157 11.20 5.19 -5.59
N SER A 158 10.25 4.50 -6.21
CA SER A 158 9.60 3.31 -5.67
C SER A 158 10.58 2.16 -5.47
N TRP A 159 11.56 2.00 -6.36
CA TRP A 159 12.59 0.96 -6.31
C TRP A 159 13.53 1.14 -5.11
N TRP A 160 14.12 2.34 -4.96
CA TRP A 160 15.01 2.62 -3.83
C TRP A 160 14.28 2.56 -2.49
N TRP A 161 13.05 3.05 -2.43
CA TRP A 161 12.23 2.98 -1.23
C TRP A 161 11.86 1.53 -0.87
N ALA A 162 11.53 0.70 -1.86
CA ALA A 162 11.26 -0.71 -1.63
C ALA A 162 12.50 -1.45 -1.10
N TRP A 163 13.69 -1.17 -1.63
CA TRP A 163 14.94 -1.67 -1.09
C TRP A 163 15.23 -1.17 0.31
N LEU A 164 14.96 0.10 0.60
CA LEU A 164 15.11 0.66 1.93
C LEU A 164 14.19 -0.04 2.94
N ALA A 165 12.94 -0.30 2.59
CA ALA A 165 12.01 -1.03 3.44
C ALA A 165 12.43 -2.49 3.65
N PHE A 166 12.90 -3.15 2.58
CA PHE A 166 13.39 -4.53 2.65
C PHE A 166 14.66 -4.64 3.50
N ALA A 167 15.65 -3.79 3.27
CA ALA A 167 16.87 -3.73 4.06
C ALA A 167 16.57 -3.34 5.52
N GLY A 168 15.63 -2.42 5.75
CA GLY A 168 15.15 -2.05 7.08
C GLY A 168 14.52 -3.21 7.83
N LEU A 169 13.74 -4.06 7.14
CA LEU A 169 13.19 -5.29 7.71
C LEU A 169 14.31 -6.26 8.13
N TRP A 170 15.29 -6.50 7.27
CA TRP A 170 16.43 -7.37 7.61
C TRP A 170 17.28 -6.80 8.74
N LEU A 171 17.54 -5.49 8.73
CA LEU A 171 18.24 -4.82 9.80
C LEU A 171 17.51 -5.00 11.14
N HIS A 172 16.18 -4.86 11.14
CA HIS A 172 15.37 -5.09 12.33
C HIS A 172 15.44 -6.55 12.83
N VAL A 173 15.46 -7.53 11.93
CA VAL A 173 15.55 -8.97 12.27
C VAL A 173 16.94 -9.36 12.77
N LEU A 174 18.00 -8.89 12.09
CA LEU A 174 19.39 -9.25 12.38
C LEU A 174 19.93 -8.49 13.59
N TRP A 175 19.55 -7.23 13.77
CA TRP A 175 19.98 -6.41 14.89
C TRP A 175 19.13 -6.66 16.14
N ARG A 176 19.42 -7.77 16.83
CA ARG A 176 18.68 -8.19 18.03
C ARG A 176 18.78 -7.22 19.23
N ALA A 177 19.88 -6.45 19.31
CA ALA A 177 20.14 -5.47 20.38
C ALA A 177 19.46 -4.10 20.16
N SER A 178 18.81 -3.87 19.01
CA SER A 178 18.12 -2.61 18.73
C SER A 178 16.79 -2.52 19.50
N PRO A 179 16.33 -1.33 19.92
CA PRO A 179 15.00 -1.14 20.49
C PRO A 179 13.93 -1.66 19.52
N ARG A 180 13.38 -2.84 19.83
CA ARG A 180 12.50 -3.56 18.90
C ARG A 180 11.27 -2.74 18.51
N GLY A 181 10.73 -1.96 19.44
CA GLY A 181 9.61 -1.04 19.19
C GLY A 181 9.92 -0.03 18.10
N LEU A 182 11.06 0.67 18.19
CA LEU A 182 11.45 1.71 17.24
C LEU A 182 11.76 1.13 15.86
N GLY A 183 12.48 0.01 15.79
CA GLY A 183 12.79 -0.66 14.52
C GLY A 183 11.54 -1.11 13.78
N GLN A 184 10.59 -1.75 14.48
CA GLN A 184 9.33 -2.17 13.86
C GLN A 184 8.49 -0.97 13.40
N LYS A 185 8.39 0.08 14.21
CA LYS A 185 7.64 1.31 13.86
C LYS A 185 8.22 1.99 12.63
N LEU A 186 9.55 2.05 12.52
CA LEU A 186 10.24 2.61 11.36
C LEU A 186 9.95 1.80 10.10
N VAL A 187 10.00 0.46 10.17
CA VAL A 187 9.63 -0.40 9.04
C VAL A 187 8.18 -0.18 8.64
N VAL A 188 7.24 -0.17 9.60
CA VAL A 188 5.82 0.11 9.32
C VAL A 188 5.63 1.48 8.68
N ALA A 189 6.31 2.52 9.17
CA ALA A 189 6.25 3.87 8.61
C ALA A 189 6.76 3.90 7.15
N LEU A 190 7.86 3.21 6.85
CA LEU A 190 8.38 3.08 5.49
C LEU A 190 7.38 2.37 4.55
N LEU A 191 6.74 1.30 5.02
CA LEU A 191 5.73 0.56 4.26
C LEU A 191 4.51 1.42 3.96
N VAL A 192 3.92 2.05 4.99
CA VAL A 192 2.72 2.88 4.85
C VAL A 192 3.00 4.13 4.02
N GLY A 193 4.16 4.76 4.21
CA GLY A 193 4.59 5.90 3.39
C GLY A 193 4.69 5.55 1.91
N TRP A 194 5.26 4.39 1.59
CA TRP A 194 5.31 3.91 0.21
C TRP A 194 3.93 3.63 -0.37
N LEU A 195 3.04 2.95 0.39
CA LEU A 195 1.67 2.66 -0.04
C LEU A 195 0.89 3.94 -0.32
N LEU A 196 1.03 4.95 0.54
CA LEU A 196 0.38 6.24 0.38
C LEU A 196 0.91 6.98 -0.85
N MET A 197 2.23 7.00 -1.06
CA MET A 197 2.85 7.60 -2.25
C MET A 197 2.31 6.95 -3.53
N VAL A 198 2.24 5.61 -3.58
CA VAL A 198 1.72 4.88 -4.74
C VAL A 198 0.23 5.13 -4.95
N ALA A 199 -0.57 5.16 -3.88
CA ALA A 199 -2.00 5.48 -3.95
C ALA A 199 -2.25 6.91 -4.47
N ILE A 200 -1.48 7.89 -4.00
CA ILE A 200 -1.53 9.29 -4.49
C ILE A 200 -1.12 9.36 -5.96
N ALA A 201 -0.04 8.67 -6.35
CA ALA A 201 0.40 8.63 -7.74
C ALA A 201 -0.66 8.02 -8.65
N ALA A 202 -1.30 6.92 -8.23
CA ALA A 202 -2.41 6.29 -8.93
C ALA A 202 -3.60 7.27 -9.07
N TRP A 203 -3.97 7.95 -7.97
CA TRP A 203 -5.07 8.90 -7.94
C TRP A 203 -4.83 10.09 -8.88
N ARG A 204 -3.63 10.70 -8.83
CA ARG A 204 -3.24 11.82 -9.69
C ARG A 204 -3.29 11.46 -11.17
N ARG A 205 -2.94 10.23 -11.53
CA ARG A 205 -3.02 9.74 -12.92
C ARG A 205 -4.45 9.63 -13.42
N LEU A 206 -5.38 9.15 -12.57
CA LEU A 206 -6.80 9.11 -12.90
C LEU A 206 -7.43 10.50 -13.02
N HIS A 207 -6.84 11.53 -12.40
CA HIS A 207 -7.31 12.92 -12.51
C HIS A 207 -6.76 13.63 -13.75
N LYS A 208 -5.59 13.23 -14.25
CA LYS A 208 -4.96 13.86 -15.43
C LYS A 208 -5.57 13.45 -16.77
N GLY A 209 -6.29 12.33 -16.87
CA GLY A 209 -7.05 11.99 -18.08
C GLY A 209 -8.43 12.65 -18.03
N PRO A 210 -8.71 13.74 -18.77
CA PRO A 210 -8.72 13.79 -20.26
C PRO A 210 -8.08 15.05 -20.90
N ALA A 211 -7.35 15.89 -20.14
CA ALA A 211 -6.94 17.23 -20.62
C ALA A 211 -5.85 17.22 -21.71
N GLU A 212 -5.02 16.18 -21.79
CA GLU A 212 -3.87 16.16 -22.72
C GLU A 212 -4.17 15.49 -24.09
N THR A 213 -5.33 14.85 -24.26
CA THR A 213 -5.69 14.19 -25.54
C THR A 213 -6.43 15.08 -26.54
N PHE A 214 -6.78 16.31 -26.18
CA PHE A 214 -7.44 17.28 -27.10
C PHE A 214 -6.53 18.43 -27.56
N GLY A 215 -5.26 18.47 -27.12
CA GLY A 215 -4.37 19.62 -27.34
C GLY A 215 -3.24 19.45 -28.36
N SER A 216 -3.11 18.30 -29.03
CA SER A 216 -1.98 18.05 -29.96
C SER A 216 -2.42 17.49 -31.31
N GLY A 217 -3.30 18.21 -32.01
CA GLY A 217 -3.70 17.77 -33.35
C GLY A 217 -4.55 18.75 -34.15
N HIS A 218 -4.28 20.06 -34.11
CA HIS A 218 -4.80 20.95 -35.15
C HIS A 218 -4.00 22.26 -35.21
N ASN A 219 -2.97 22.31 -36.04
CA ASN A 219 -2.64 23.54 -36.76
C ASN A 219 -1.69 23.25 -37.93
N GLY A 220 -2.18 23.55 -39.14
CA GLY A 220 -1.35 23.71 -40.34
C GLY A 220 -1.54 22.65 -41.42
N ASP A 221 -2.73 22.59 -42.01
CA ASP A 221 -2.84 22.35 -43.46
C ASP A 221 -4.25 22.74 -43.95
N THR A 222 -4.45 24.06 -44.07
CA THR A 222 -5.53 24.60 -44.90
C THR A 222 -5.18 24.38 -46.36
N ILE A 223 -5.72 23.29 -46.93
CA ILE A 223 -5.90 23.13 -48.37
C ILE A 223 -6.89 24.22 -48.82
N GLN A 224 -6.42 25.16 -49.64
CA GLN A 224 -7.28 26.05 -50.43
C GLN A 224 -7.83 25.27 -51.64
N PRO A 225 -9.15 25.16 -51.83
CA PRO A 225 -9.73 24.70 -53.08
C PRO A 225 -9.91 25.90 -54.00
N ARG A 226 -9.25 25.90 -55.17
CA ARG A 226 -9.64 26.82 -56.25
C ARG A 226 -10.52 26.05 -57.22
N GLU A 227 -11.78 26.47 -57.23
CA GLU A 227 -12.88 25.98 -58.06
C GLU A 227 -12.57 26.08 -59.55
N THR A 228 -13.25 25.20 -60.28
CA THR A 228 -13.21 24.92 -61.70
C THR A 228 -14.01 25.91 -62.57
N THR A 229 -13.57 26.02 -63.84
CA THR A 229 -14.36 26.16 -65.10
C THR A 229 -14.95 27.53 -65.48
N PRO A 230 -15.22 27.78 -66.78
CA PRO A 230 -15.24 26.88 -67.94
C PRO A 230 -14.09 27.02 -68.95
#